data_AF-A0A2D7C1A2-F1
#
_entry.id   AF-A0A2D7C1A2-F1
#
_cell.length_a   1.000
_cell.length_b   1.000
_cell.length_c   1.000
_cell.angle_alpha   90.00
_cell.angle_beta   90.00
_cell.angle_gamma   90.00
#
_symmetry.space_group_name_H-M   'P 1'
#
loop_
_entity.id
_entity.type
_entity.pdbx_description
1 polymer ?
#
loop_
_entity_poly.entity_id
_entity_poly.type
_entity_poly.pdbx_seq_one_letter_code
_entity_poly.pdbx_strand_id
1 'polypeptide(L)'
;MRKIILTLLLPIFISGCAGVPKPADLFYIESQIPTITGVGFAVVSSQPGRIPAQKVLMAMRASKMAAMRDLAEQVHGLKIEGNTTVVDMMVQNDTFRSQVKGTIRNARTVRISPTGEDTYETVLELDSKSVWDLLKRARSSRGLRS
;
A
#
# COMPACT_ATOMS: atom_id res chain seq x y z
N MET A 1 -72.54 -10.01 27.12
CA MET A 1 -71.33 -10.74 26.68
C MET A 1 -71.50 -10.97 25.18
N ARG A 2 -70.62 -10.64 24.23
CA ARG A 2 -69.17 -10.40 24.20
C ARG A 2 -68.94 -9.75 22.81
N LYS A 3 -68.47 -8.50 22.74
CA LYS A 3 -68.21 -7.80 21.46
C LYS A 3 -66.90 -8.34 20.88
N ILE A 4 -66.96 -8.95 19.70
CA ILE A 4 -65.80 -9.47 18.96
C ILE A 4 -65.17 -8.27 18.24
N ILE A 5 -64.04 -7.81 18.77
CA ILE A 5 -63.22 -6.73 18.23
C ILE A 5 -62.37 -7.33 17.10
N LEU A 6 -62.79 -7.07 15.87
CA LEU A 6 -62.07 -7.41 14.63
C LEU A 6 -61.22 -6.21 14.21
N THR A 7 -60.05 -6.03 14.85
CA THR A 7 -59.02 -5.09 14.41
C THR A 7 -58.17 -5.74 13.34
N LEU A 8 -58.59 -5.57 12.09
CA LEU A 8 -57.95 -6.01 10.87
C LEU A 8 -56.71 -5.13 10.55
N LEU A 9 -55.54 -5.79 10.47
CA LEU A 9 -54.31 -5.42 9.76
C LEU A 9 -54.00 -3.93 9.51
N LEU A 10 -53.09 -3.40 10.34
CA LEU A 10 -52.26 -2.24 9.99
C LEU A 10 -51.07 -2.72 9.13
N PRO A 11 -50.85 -2.20 7.91
CA PRO A 11 -49.68 -2.55 7.13
C PRO A 11 -48.47 -1.83 7.74
N ILE A 12 -47.53 -2.59 8.29
CA ILE A 12 -46.22 -2.09 8.68
C ILE A 12 -45.48 -1.76 7.37
N PHE A 13 -45.61 -0.52 6.91
CA PHE A 13 -44.70 0.06 5.92
C PHE A 13 -43.33 0.22 6.59
N ILE A 14 -42.49 -0.81 6.52
CA ILE A 14 -41.07 -0.71 6.83
C ILE A 14 -40.43 0.03 5.64
N SER A 15 -40.62 1.35 5.61
CA SER A 15 -39.84 2.23 4.76
C SER A 15 -38.44 2.36 5.38
N GLY A 16 -37.62 1.34 5.15
CA GLY A 16 -36.18 1.40 5.40
C GLY A 16 -35.55 2.26 4.32
N CYS A 17 -35.46 3.57 4.57
CA CYS A 17 -34.64 4.44 3.72
C CYS A 17 -33.18 4.17 4.10
N ALA A 18 -32.46 3.39 3.29
CA ALA A 18 -31.01 3.25 3.40
C ALA A 18 -30.40 4.65 3.27
N GLY A 19 -29.92 5.20 4.39
CA GLY A 19 -29.36 6.54 4.44
C GLY A 19 -28.24 6.67 3.43
N VAL A 20 -28.44 7.56 2.45
CA VAL A 20 -27.40 7.95 1.49
C VAL A 20 -26.24 8.54 2.33
N PRO A 21 -25.03 7.97 2.28
CA PRO A 21 -23.91 8.47 3.06
C PRO A 21 -23.62 9.91 2.68
N LYS A 22 -23.40 10.78 3.68
CA LYS A 22 -23.15 12.20 3.43
C LYS A 22 -21.75 12.38 2.83
N PRO A 23 -21.49 13.43 2.03
CA PRO A 23 -20.17 13.68 1.44
C PRO A 23 -19.02 13.74 2.46
N ALA A 24 -19.32 14.16 3.69
CA ALA A 24 -18.36 14.18 4.80
C ALA A 24 -17.89 12.78 5.22
N ASP A 25 -18.73 11.75 5.10
CA ASP A 25 -18.40 10.36 5.44
C ASP A 25 -17.43 9.75 4.41
N LEU A 26 -17.55 10.14 3.14
CA LEU A 26 -16.64 9.71 2.06
C LEU A 26 -15.23 10.28 2.24
N PHE A 27 -15.11 11.54 2.67
CA PHE A 27 -13.82 12.17 2.99
C PHE A 27 -13.17 11.51 4.23
N TYR A 28 -13.97 11.05 5.18
CA TYR A 28 -13.47 10.37 6.38
C TYR A 28 -12.85 8.99 6.06
N ILE A 29 -13.41 8.25 5.08
CA ILE A 29 -12.87 6.94 4.68
C ILE A 29 -11.51 7.09 3.98
N GLU A 30 -11.29 8.15 3.20
CA GLU A 30 -9.99 8.40 2.54
C GLU A 30 -8.90 8.82 3.53
N SER A 31 -9.27 9.58 4.58
CA SER A 31 -8.38 9.95 5.70
C SER A 31 -7.92 8.75 6.55
N GLN A 32 -8.69 7.66 6.57
CA GLN A 32 -8.39 6.46 7.36
C GLN A 32 -7.49 5.45 6.63
N ILE A 33 -7.10 5.71 5.37
CA ILE A 33 -6.24 4.81 4.60
C ILE A 33 -4.78 5.20 4.88
N PRO A 34 -4.01 4.36 5.60
CA PRO A 34 -2.63 4.68 5.91
C PRO A 34 -1.79 4.72 4.62
N THR A 35 -0.88 5.68 4.55
CA THR A 35 0.20 5.64 3.56
C THR A 35 1.23 4.61 4.00
N ILE A 36 1.89 3.97 3.03
CA ILE A 36 2.96 3.01 3.31
C ILE A 36 4.27 3.70 3.01
N THR A 37 5.20 3.66 3.96
CA THR A 37 6.52 4.28 3.81
C THR A 37 7.58 3.20 3.76
N GLY A 38 8.57 3.38 2.89
CA GLY A 38 9.73 2.51 2.88
C GLY A 38 11.02 3.29 2.89
N VAL A 39 11.97 2.76 3.63
CA VAL A 39 13.24 3.41 3.97
C VAL A 39 14.39 2.57 3.45
N GLY A 40 15.39 3.23 2.88
CA GLY A 40 16.56 2.56 2.35
C GLY A 40 17.84 3.32 2.65
N PHE A 41 18.87 2.58 3.03
CA PHE A 41 20.18 3.11 3.36
C PHE A 41 21.24 2.60 2.39
N ALA A 42 22.24 3.42 2.11
CA ALA A 42 23.43 2.99 1.39
C ALA A 42 24.67 3.78 1.81
N VAL A 43 25.74 3.05 2.09
CA VAL A 43 27.03 3.60 2.51
C VAL A 43 27.84 4.03 1.29
N VAL A 44 28.34 5.26 1.25
CA VAL A 44 29.05 5.85 0.10
C VAL A 44 30.40 5.16 -0.13
N SER A 45 31.19 4.92 0.91
CA SER A 45 32.52 4.28 0.78
C SER A 45 32.46 2.91 0.10
N SER A 46 31.40 2.14 0.35
CA SER A 46 31.13 0.81 -0.20
C SER A 46 30.72 0.81 -1.68
N GLN A 47 30.39 1.98 -2.25
CA GLN A 47 29.88 2.05 -3.62
C GLN A 47 31.00 1.95 -4.66
N PRO A 48 30.72 1.32 -5.82
CA PRO A 48 31.65 1.31 -6.94
C PRO A 48 31.79 2.74 -7.50
N GLY A 49 33.03 3.12 -7.82
CA GLY A 49 33.33 4.41 -8.42
C GLY A 49 34.77 4.83 -8.13
N ARG A 50 35.39 5.48 -9.11
CA ARG A 50 36.79 5.95 -8.99
C ARG A 50 36.87 7.33 -8.33
N ILE A 51 35.78 8.10 -8.40
CA ILE A 51 35.70 9.49 -7.95
C ILE A 51 34.70 9.58 -6.78
N PRO A 52 34.97 10.35 -5.71
CA PRO A 52 34.04 10.49 -4.58
C PRO A 52 32.62 10.91 -4.99
N ALA A 53 32.49 11.87 -5.90
CA ALA A 53 31.19 12.30 -6.42
C ALA A 53 30.43 11.15 -7.11
N GLN A 54 31.13 10.25 -7.82
CA GLN A 54 30.52 9.08 -8.43
C GLN A 54 29.98 8.12 -7.37
N LYS A 55 30.75 7.87 -6.30
CA LYS A 55 30.32 7.03 -5.18
C LYS A 55 29.07 7.58 -4.51
N VAL A 56 29.00 8.90 -4.31
CA VAL A 56 27.80 9.57 -3.75
C VAL A 56 26.58 9.37 -4.64
N LEU A 57 26.71 9.56 -5.96
CA LEU A 57 25.62 9.29 -6.90
C LEU A 57 25.16 7.82 -6.87
N MET A 58 26.11 6.89 -6.74
CA MET A 58 25.79 5.46 -6.61
C MET A 58 25.13 5.16 -5.27
N ALA A 59 25.52 5.82 -4.19
CA ALA A 59 24.92 5.65 -2.86
C ALA A 59 23.46 6.09 -2.88
N MET A 60 23.17 7.27 -3.43
CA MET A 60 21.78 7.74 -3.58
C MET A 60 20.92 6.79 -4.44
N ARG A 61 21.51 6.15 -5.45
CA ARG A 61 20.80 5.13 -6.26
C ARG A 61 20.57 3.85 -5.48
N ALA A 62 21.58 3.39 -4.75
CA ALA A 62 21.52 2.19 -3.93
C ALA A 62 20.52 2.36 -2.78
N SER A 63 20.51 3.51 -2.09
CA SER A 63 19.57 3.84 -1.02
C SER A 63 18.13 3.87 -1.55
N LYS A 64 17.93 4.48 -2.74
CA LYS A 64 16.63 4.46 -3.40
C LYS A 64 16.18 3.06 -3.79
N MET A 65 17.09 2.21 -4.27
CA MET A 65 16.77 0.80 -4.54
C MET A 65 16.42 0.04 -3.27
N ALA A 66 17.15 0.28 -2.17
CA ALA A 66 16.84 -0.30 -0.86
C ALA A 66 15.44 0.09 -0.37
N ALA A 67 15.08 1.38 -0.47
CA ALA A 67 13.77 1.89 -0.07
C ALA A 67 12.64 1.28 -0.92
N MET A 68 12.91 1.05 -2.21
CA MET A 68 11.99 0.30 -3.06
C MET A 68 11.88 -1.17 -2.64
N ARG A 69 12.94 -1.80 -2.14
CA ARG A 69 12.84 -3.19 -1.65
C ARG A 69 11.92 -3.26 -0.44
N ASP A 70 12.15 -2.39 0.52
CA ASP A 70 11.36 -2.29 1.74
C ASP A 70 9.86 -2.06 1.43
N LEU A 71 9.55 -1.11 0.54
CA LEU A 71 8.18 -0.91 0.06
C LEU A 71 7.58 -2.15 -0.63
N ALA A 72 8.36 -2.84 -1.48
CA ALA A 72 7.90 -4.08 -2.08
C ALA A 72 7.58 -5.12 -1.01
N GLU A 73 8.48 -5.35 -0.07
CA GLU A 73 8.31 -6.31 1.02
C GLU A 73 7.06 -6.00 1.85
N GLN A 74 6.85 -4.75 2.23
CA GLN A 74 5.65 -4.34 2.96
C GLN A 74 4.36 -4.59 2.15
N VAL A 75 4.33 -4.22 0.87
CA VAL A 75 3.15 -4.46 0.02
C VAL A 75 2.93 -5.95 -0.26
N HIS A 76 4.01 -6.71 -0.44
CA HIS A 76 3.95 -8.16 -0.57
C HIS A 76 3.46 -8.80 0.74
N GLY A 77 3.89 -8.32 1.91
CA GLY A 77 3.40 -8.74 3.22
C GLY A 77 1.89 -8.56 3.35
N LEU A 78 1.35 -7.40 2.99
CA LEU A 78 -0.10 -7.16 2.95
C LEU A 78 -0.85 -8.15 2.02
N LYS A 79 -0.20 -8.56 0.92
CA LYS A 79 -0.76 -9.59 0.02
C LYS A 79 -0.68 -11.00 0.63
N ILE A 80 0.42 -11.34 1.31
CA ILE A 80 0.67 -12.64 1.94
C ILE A 80 -0.23 -12.83 3.17
N GLU A 81 -0.38 -11.83 4.03
CA GLU A 81 -1.30 -11.89 5.19
C GLU A 81 -2.77 -12.02 4.76
N GLY A 82 -3.13 -11.40 3.62
CA GLY A 82 -4.46 -11.51 3.06
C GLY A 82 -4.79 -12.87 2.44
N ASN A 83 -3.77 -13.64 1.98
CA ASN A 83 -3.85 -15.00 1.44
C ASN A 83 -2.44 -15.64 1.49
N THR A 84 -2.13 -16.55 2.41
CA THR A 84 -0.77 -17.13 2.55
C THR A 84 -0.30 -17.85 1.28
N THR A 85 0.75 -17.36 0.62
CA THR A 85 1.59 -18.16 -0.28
C THR A 85 3.01 -17.61 -0.26
N VAL A 86 3.91 -18.31 0.44
CA VAL A 86 5.36 -18.11 0.33
C VAL A 86 5.78 -18.74 -0.98
N VAL A 87 6.03 -17.92 -2.01
CA VAL A 87 6.72 -18.38 -3.21
C VAL A 87 8.16 -18.00 -3.04
N ASP A 88 8.93 -18.97 -2.56
CA ASP A 88 10.38 -18.94 -2.55
C ASP A 88 10.84 -18.91 -4.01
N MET A 89 11.49 -17.83 -4.39
CA MET A 89 12.09 -17.71 -5.70
C MET A 89 13.26 -16.74 -5.59
N MET A 90 14.44 -17.31 -5.30
CA MET A 90 15.70 -16.75 -5.74
C MET A 90 15.59 -16.51 -7.25
N VAL A 91 15.25 -15.30 -7.65
CA VAL A 91 15.23 -14.96 -9.06
C VAL A 91 16.10 -13.74 -9.28
N GLN A 92 17.05 -13.99 -10.18
CA GLN A 92 18.02 -13.08 -10.74
C GLN A 92 17.44 -11.70 -10.97
N ASN A 93 18.28 -10.69 -10.75
CA ASN A 93 18.12 -9.23 -10.76
C ASN A 93 16.96 -8.56 -11.55
N ASP A 94 16.33 -9.25 -12.50
CA ASP A 94 15.34 -8.72 -13.43
C ASP A 94 13.88 -8.93 -12.99
N THR A 95 13.54 -10.02 -12.30
CA THR A 95 12.16 -10.19 -11.80
C THR A 95 11.91 -9.37 -10.54
N PHE A 96 12.88 -9.29 -9.63
CA PHE A 96 12.83 -8.39 -8.47
C PHE A 96 12.61 -6.94 -8.94
N ARG A 97 13.41 -6.50 -9.92
CA ARG A 97 13.27 -5.17 -10.52
C ARG A 97 11.92 -4.98 -11.20
N SER A 98 11.37 -6.01 -11.83
CA SER A 98 10.06 -5.93 -12.51
C SER A 98 8.88 -5.93 -11.53
N GLN A 99 8.95 -6.69 -10.45
CA GLN A 99 7.94 -6.72 -9.37
C GLN A 99 7.97 -5.41 -8.57
N VAL A 100 9.16 -4.93 -8.20
CA VAL A 100 9.38 -3.60 -7.62
C VAL A 100 8.81 -2.51 -8.53
N LYS A 101 9.13 -2.53 -9.84
CA LYS A 101 8.61 -1.52 -10.78
C LYS A 101 7.09 -1.57 -10.95
N GLY A 102 6.45 -2.73 -10.84
CA GLY A 102 5.01 -2.90 -11.00
C GLY A 102 4.20 -2.43 -9.79
N THR A 103 4.66 -2.77 -8.58
CA THR A 103 3.99 -2.44 -7.32
C THR A 103 4.28 -1.01 -6.85
N ILE A 104 5.49 -0.51 -7.12
CA ILE A 104 6.02 0.76 -6.58
C ILE A 104 5.94 1.88 -7.62
N ARG A 105 5.25 1.65 -8.73
CA ARG A 105 5.13 2.59 -9.85
C ARG A 105 4.56 3.96 -9.46
N ASN A 106 3.80 4.01 -8.36
CA ASN A 106 3.20 5.22 -7.81
C ASN A 106 3.87 5.71 -6.52
N ALA A 107 4.99 5.13 -6.08
CA ALA A 107 5.66 5.62 -4.89
C ALA A 107 6.38 6.94 -5.17
N ARG A 108 6.13 7.92 -4.31
CA ARG A 108 6.76 9.24 -4.33
C ARG A 108 8.04 9.21 -3.51
N THR A 109 9.11 9.83 -4.02
CA THR A 109 10.28 10.11 -3.19
C THR A 109 9.99 11.29 -2.28
N VAL A 110 9.95 11.04 -0.96
CA VAL A 110 9.71 12.07 0.06
C VAL A 110 11.01 12.79 0.38
N ARG A 111 12.09 12.02 0.60
CA ARG A 111 13.41 12.59 0.89
C ARG A 111 14.53 11.68 0.44
N ILE A 112 15.65 12.31 0.09
CA ILE A 112 16.97 11.70 -0.05
C ILE A 112 17.91 12.60 0.74
N SER A 113 18.48 12.09 1.83
CA SER A 113 19.31 12.88 2.74
C SER A 113 20.52 12.08 3.20
N PRO A 114 21.68 12.73 3.41
CA PRO A 114 22.75 12.09 4.14
C PRO A 114 22.30 11.85 5.60
N THR A 115 22.65 10.68 6.12
CA THR A 115 22.41 10.27 7.52
C THR A 115 23.72 9.74 8.07
N GLY A 116 24.24 10.34 9.14
CA GLY A 116 25.60 10.06 9.62
C GLY A 116 26.70 10.62 8.69
N GLU A 117 27.91 10.08 8.81
CA GLU A 117 29.07 10.61 8.07
C GLU A 117 29.20 10.09 6.63
N ASP A 118 28.78 8.85 6.37
CA ASP A 118 29.07 8.15 5.10
C ASP A 118 27.85 7.42 4.53
N THR A 119 26.63 7.74 4.95
CA THR A 119 25.42 7.01 4.52
C THR A 119 24.38 7.96 3.94
N TYR A 120 23.70 7.50 2.89
CA TYR A 120 22.49 8.14 2.38
C TYR A 120 21.27 7.34 2.77
N GLU A 121 20.26 8.06 3.22
CA GLU A 121 18.92 7.56 3.47
C GLU A 121 17.99 8.04 2.36
N THR A 122 17.08 7.18 1.95
CA THR A 122 15.99 7.52 1.04
C THR A 122 14.69 7.03 1.62
N VAL A 123 13.70 7.92 1.65
CA VAL A 123 12.34 7.56 2.05
C VAL A 123 11.42 7.71 0.84
N LEU A 124 10.70 6.63 0.58
CA LEU A 124 9.66 6.57 -0.41
C LEU A 124 8.31 6.40 0.30
N GLU A 125 7.26 6.94 -0.29
CA GLU A 125 5.90 6.84 0.23
C GLU A 125 4.95 6.39 -0.88
N LEU A 126 4.06 5.48 -0.54
CA LEU A 126 2.96 5.06 -1.37
C LEU A 126 1.68 5.76 -0.89
N ASP A 127 1.10 6.54 -1.80
CA ASP A 127 -0.11 7.32 -1.57
C ASP A 127 -1.33 6.44 -1.22
N SER A 128 -2.23 6.96 -0.39
CA SER A 128 -3.42 6.27 0.11
C SER A 128 -4.31 5.71 -1.02
N LYS A 129 -4.43 6.44 -2.14
CA LYS A 129 -5.16 5.97 -3.32
C LYS A 129 -4.54 4.70 -3.93
N SER A 130 -3.21 4.65 -3.99
CA SER A 130 -2.49 3.49 -4.51
C SER A 130 -2.63 2.29 -3.58
N VAL A 131 -2.61 2.52 -2.26
CA VAL A 131 -2.90 1.49 -1.25
C VAL A 131 -4.32 0.95 -1.41
N TRP A 132 -5.31 1.83 -1.59
CA TRP A 132 -6.70 1.44 -1.83
C TRP A 132 -6.88 0.61 -3.10
N ASP A 133 -6.20 0.98 -4.19
CA ASP A 133 -6.23 0.22 -5.45
C ASP A 133 -5.61 -1.18 -5.29
N LEU A 134 -4.54 -1.30 -4.51
CA LEU A 134 -3.94 -2.59 -4.16
C LEU A 134 -4.93 -3.46 -3.35
N LEU A 135 -5.58 -2.89 -2.33
CA LEU A 135 -6.57 -3.59 -1.50
C LEU A 135 -7.80 -4.04 -2.32
N LYS A 136 -8.31 -3.19 -3.20
CA LYS A 136 -9.43 -3.55 -4.11
C LYS A 136 -9.07 -4.71 -5.02
N ARG A 137 -7.87 -4.71 -5.61
CA ARG A 137 -7.39 -5.82 -6.46
C ARG A 137 -7.28 -7.14 -5.69
N ALA A 138 -6.73 -7.08 -4.48
CA ALA A 138 -6.61 -8.25 -3.61
C ALA A 138 -7.98 -8.82 -3.18
N ARG A 139 -9.01 -7.97 -3.00
CA ARG A 139 -10.38 -8.42 -2.71
C ARG A 139 -11.12 -8.92 -3.95
N SER A 140 -10.97 -8.27 -5.11
CA SER A 140 -11.67 -8.64 -6.35
C SER A 140 -11.30 -10.03 -6.85
N SER A 141 -10.02 -10.44 -6.72
CA SER A 141 -9.61 -11.81 -7.06
C SER A 141 -10.28 -12.89 -6.20
N ARG A 142 -10.83 -12.54 -5.04
CA ARG A 142 -11.60 -13.44 -4.16
C ARG A 142 -13.01 -13.71 -4.67
N GLY A 143 -13.65 -12.72 -5.31
CA GLY A 143 -15.04 -12.80 -5.76
C GLY A 143 -15.26 -13.51 -7.10
N LEU A 144 -14.20 -13.77 -7.86
CA LEU A 144 -14.24 -14.48 -9.15
C LEU A 144 -14.06 -16.00 -9.02
N ARG A 145 -14.10 -16.53 -7.79
CA ARG A 145 -13.91 -17.96 -7.48
C ARG A 145 -15.07 -18.60 -6.71
N SER A 146 -16.24 -17.94 -6.67
CA SER A 146 -17.50 -18.51 -6.15
C SER A 146 -18.43 -18.87 -7.29
#